data_AF-A0A2D6VG49-F1
#
_entry.id   AF-A0A2D6VG49-F1
#
_cell.length_a   1.000
_cell.length_b   1.000
_cell.length_c   1.000
_cell.angle_alpha   90.00
_cell.angle_beta   90.00
_cell.angle_gamma   90.00
#
_symmetry.space_group_name_H-M   'P 1'
#
loop_
_entity.id
_entity.type
_entity.pdbx_description
1 polymer ?
#
loop_
_entity_poly.entity_id
_entity_poly.type
_entity_poly.pdbx_seq_one_letter_code
_entity_poly.pdbx_strand_id
1 'polypeptide(L)'
;MKVNDFQKYEVSLKIPYEDYFSLIYETKYLLEARLGANRCFIAKVAMYGNCRRRAVEKAVEWFSKDFKGVLGQAHKVMTINDPFEEVTYDDEFACNDLGNKYLDDITIDRVLAESGGDLDREDPDSDNNQHNSLRRVRRRRKENVQLTSRLSQTPSGTIYYRMTEPAGKKGSRMKSKLVKLSSKSLEKALREVSRRGLDKFEKFEDEKCTSKIRATAPKKAA
;
A
#
# COMPACT_ATOMS: atom_id res chain seq x y z
N MET A 1 -1.22 -36.98 -1.69
CA MET A 1 -2.43 -36.94 -0.85
C MET A 1 -2.76 -35.47 -0.62
N LYS A 2 -3.77 -34.89 -1.29
CA LYS A 2 -4.15 -33.48 -1.10
C LYS A 2 -5.08 -33.40 0.10
N VAL A 3 -4.53 -33.07 1.26
CA VAL A 3 -5.35 -32.73 2.42
C VAL A 3 -5.94 -31.35 2.12
N ASN A 4 -7.23 -31.31 1.78
CA ASN A 4 -7.97 -30.05 1.77
C ASN A 4 -8.19 -29.66 3.23
N ASP A 5 -7.19 -29.03 3.84
CA ASP A 5 -7.34 -28.45 5.18
C ASP A 5 -8.24 -27.22 5.07
N PHE A 6 -9.54 -27.48 5.19
CA PHE A 6 -10.53 -26.43 5.37
C PHE A 6 -10.43 -25.94 6.81
N GLN A 7 -9.72 -24.84 6.98
CA GLN A 7 -9.65 -24.05 8.19
C GLN A 7 -11.02 -23.44 8.49
N LYS A 8 -11.40 -23.45 9.76
CA LYS A 8 -12.67 -22.91 10.26
C LYS A 8 -12.45 -21.47 10.74
N TYR A 9 -13.18 -20.54 10.15
CA TYR A 9 -13.25 -19.14 10.55
C TYR A 9 -14.64 -18.88 11.11
N GLU A 10 -14.72 -17.98 12.09
CA GLU A 10 -15.97 -17.52 12.69
C GLU A 10 -16.25 -16.11 12.21
N VAL A 11 -17.38 -15.95 11.54
CA VAL A 11 -17.95 -14.66 11.18
C VAL A 11 -18.88 -14.24 12.30
N SER A 12 -18.68 -13.03 12.82
CA SER A 12 -19.55 -12.40 13.81
C SER A 12 -20.31 -11.25 13.16
N LEU A 13 -21.62 -11.24 13.32
CA LEU A 13 -22.48 -10.12 12.92
C LEU A 13 -22.95 -9.37 14.17
N LYS A 14 -22.60 -8.08 14.28
CA LYS A 14 -23.08 -7.14 15.29
C LYS A 14 -24.32 -6.44 14.74
N ILE A 15 -25.49 -6.71 15.34
CA ILE A 15 -26.79 -6.24 14.86
C ILE A 15 -27.41 -5.34 15.93
N PRO A 16 -27.79 -4.09 15.61
CA PRO A 16 -28.48 -3.22 16.56
C PRO A 16 -29.79 -3.83 17.08
N TYR A 17 -30.12 -3.58 18.34
CA TYR A 17 -31.35 -4.08 18.98
C TYR A 17 -32.63 -3.78 18.18
N GLU A 18 -32.75 -2.55 17.67
CA GLU A 18 -33.94 -2.09 16.94
C GLU A 18 -34.12 -2.84 15.60
N ASP A 19 -33.01 -3.14 14.93
CA ASP A 19 -33.03 -3.83 13.63
C ASP A 19 -33.28 -5.32 13.81
N TYR A 20 -32.82 -5.90 14.93
CA TYR A 20 -32.89 -7.34 15.17
C TYR A 20 -34.30 -7.91 15.08
N PHE A 21 -35.28 -7.30 15.76
CA PHE A 21 -36.65 -7.82 15.79
C PHE A 21 -37.37 -7.70 14.44
N SER A 22 -36.98 -6.70 13.65
CA SER A 22 -37.48 -6.54 12.29
C SER A 22 -36.94 -7.65 11.37
N LEU A 23 -35.76 -8.18 11.68
CA LEU A 23 -35.03 -9.11 10.82
C LEU A 23 -35.09 -10.57 11.26
N ILE A 24 -35.45 -10.84 12.51
CA ILE A 24 -35.35 -12.17 13.14
C ILE A 24 -36.04 -13.29 12.35
N TYR A 25 -37.09 -12.97 11.59
CA TYR A 25 -37.84 -13.93 10.77
C TYR A 25 -37.35 -14.04 9.32
N GLU A 26 -36.47 -13.16 8.86
CA GLU A 26 -35.97 -13.17 7.48
C GLU A 26 -34.86 -14.21 7.27
N THR A 27 -34.00 -14.41 8.27
CA THR A 27 -32.88 -15.35 8.14
C THR A 27 -32.71 -16.21 9.40
N LYS A 28 -32.49 -17.51 9.21
CA LYS A 28 -32.30 -18.48 10.30
C LYS A 28 -31.12 -18.14 11.23
N TYR A 29 -30.13 -17.39 10.73
CA TYR A 29 -28.92 -17.04 11.46
C TYR A 29 -29.16 -16.02 12.57
N LEU A 30 -30.28 -15.28 12.50
CA LEU A 30 -30.67 -14.31 13.51
C LEU A 30 -31.32 -14.97 14.73
N LEU A 31 -31.90 -16.15 14.57
CA LEU A 31 -32.49 -16.91 15.67
C LEU A 31 -31.44 -17.37 16.70
N GLU A 32 -30.21 -17.59 16.25
CA GLU A 32 -29.10 -17.99 17.12
C GLU A 32 -28.35 -16.81 17.74
N ALA A 33 -28.72 -15.58 17.35
CA ALA A 33 -28.05 -14.39 17.86
C ALA A 33 -28.28 -14.22 19.36
N ARG A 34 -27.23 -13.88 20.08
CA ARG A 34 -27.28 -13.63 21.53
C ARG A 34 -27.13 -12.15 21.81
N LEU A 35 -27.90 -11.63 22.76
CA LEU A 35 -27.76 -10.26 23.21
C LEU A 35 -26.38 -10.09 23.87
N GLY A 36 -25.53 -9.28 23.24
CA GLY A 36 -24.22 -8.91 23.73
C GLY A 36 -24.24 -7.58 24.48
N ALA A 37 -23.04 -7.08 24.81
CA ALA A 37 -22.88 -5.74 25.35
C ALA A 37 -23.40 -4.67 24.37
N ASN A 38 -23.72 -3.48 24.89
CA ASN A 38 -24.17 -2.33 24.11
C ASN A 38 -25.51 -2.49 23.36
N ARG A 39 -26.39 -3.39 23.82
CA ARG A 39 -27.69 -3.65 23.16
C ARG A 39 -27.52 -4.04 21.69
N CYS A 40 -26.54 -4.88 21.40
CA CYS A 40 -26.38 -5.48 20.07
C CYS A 40 -26.55 -6.99 20.16
N PHE A 41 -27.29 -7.55 19.21
CA PHE A 41 -27.34 -8.99 19.02
C PHE A 41 -26.12 -9.44 18.22
N ILE A 42 -25.47 -10.51 18.68
CA ILE A 42 -24.29 -11.09 18.04
C ILE A 42 -24.69 -12.45 17.48
N ALA A 43 -24.71 -12.56 16.15
CA ALA A 43 -24.84 -13.85 15.46
C ALA A 43 -23.46 -14.36 15.06
N LYS A 44 -23.23 -15.66 15.20
CA LYS A 44 -21.96 -16.31 14.85
C LYS A 44 -22.19 -17.35 13.79
N VAL A 45 -21.42 -17.31 12.71
CA VAL A 45 -21.53 -18.24 11.59
C VAL A 45 -20.15 -18.79 11.26
N ALA A 46 -20.04 -20.12 11.16
CA ALA A 46 -18.80 -20.76 10.75
C ALA A 46 -18.65 -20.72 9.22
N MET A 47 -17.50 -20.25 8.76
CA MET A 47 -17.10 -20.27 7.35
C MET A 47 -15.84 -21.10 7.19
N TYR A 48 -15.81 -21.95 6.16
CA TYR A 48 -14.70 -22.84 5.90
C TYR A 48 -13.92 -22.40 4.67
N GLY A 49 -12.62 -22.23 4.82
CA GLY A 49 -11.70 -21.77 3.78
C GLY A 49 -10.34 -22.43 3.91
N ASN A 50 -9.53 -22.40 2.87
CA ASN A 50 -8.13 -22.82 2.93
C ASN A 50 -7.19 -21.69 3.40
N CYS A 51 -7.68 -20.46 3.42
CA CYS A 51 -7.02 -19.29 3.97
C CYS A 51 -8.07 -18.22 4.32
N ARG A 52 -7.70 -17.26 5.16
CA ARG A 52 -8.59 -16.20 5.64
C ARG A 52 -9.16 -15.39 4.47
N ARG A 53 -8.34 -15.12 3.46
CA ARG A 53 -8.76 -14.44 2.22
C ARG A 53 -9.98 -15.10 1.57
N ARG A 54 -9.99 -16.44 1.46
CA ARG A 54 -11.11 -17.19 0.89
C ARG A 54 -12.30 -17.25 1.83
N ALA A 55 -12.07 -17.26 3.14
CA ALA A 55 -13.15 -17.16 4.12
C ALA A 55 -13.86 -15.80 4.04
N VAL A 56 -13.11 -14.71 3.87
CA VAL A 56 -13.64 -13.35 3.69
C VAL A 56 -14.47 -13.25 2.42
N GLU A 57 -13.97 -13.78 1.30
CA GLU A 57 -14.69 -13.79 0.02
C GLU A 57 -16.06 -14.49 0.18
N LYS A 58 -16.07 -15.69 0.77
CA LYS A 58 -17.30 -16.44 1.05
C LYS A 58 -18.24 -15.71 2.01
N ALA A 59 -17.70 -15.06 3.05
CA ALA A 59 -18.48 -14.32 4.02
C ALA A 59 -19.16 -13.09 3.38
N VAL A 60 -18.48 -12.38 2.50
CA VAL A 60 -19.04 -11.23 1.78
C VAL A 60 -20.13 -11.67 0.80
N GLU A 61 -19.91 -12.77 0.07
CA GLU A 61 -20.93 -13.36 -0.82
C GLU A 61 -22.17 -13.79 -0.03
N TRP A 62 -21.96 -14.50 1.08
CA TRP A 62 -23.01 -14.91 2.00
C TRP A 62 -23.80 -13.70 2.54
N PHE A 63 -23.10 -12.70 3.06
CA PHE A 63 -23.74 -11.49 3.61
C PHE A 63 -24.60 -10.78 2.56
N SER A 64 -24.06 -10.62 1.35
CA SER A 64 -24.77 -9.95 0.26
C SER A 64 -26.01 -10.73 -0.18
N LYS A 65 -25.93 -12.07 -0.23
CA LYS A 65 -27.02 -12.93 -0.68
C LYS A 65 -28.16 -13.02 0.34
N ASP A 66 -27.83 -13.19 1.61
CA ASP A 66 -28.80 -13.48 2.66
C ASP A 66 -29.45 -12.21 3.19
N PHE A 67 -28.68 -11.12 3.34
CA PHE A 67 -29.19 -9.87 3.94
C PHE A 67 -29.55 -8.80 2.91
N LYS A 68 -29.13 -8.90 1.65
CA LYS A 68 -29.53 -8.00 0.53
C LYS A 68 -29.52 -6.49 0.86
N GLY A 69 -28.60 -6.07 1.74
CA GLY A 69 -28.45 -4.67 2.17
C GLY A 69 -29.33 -4.23 3.34
N VAL A 70 -30.16 -5.11 3.92
CA VAL A 70 -31.05 -4.75 5.04
C VAL A 70 -30.26 -4.43 6.31
N LEU A 71 -29.15 -5.12 6.56
CA LEU A 71 -28.19 -4.81 7.64
C LEU A 71 -27.19 -3.69 7.27
N GLY A 72 -27.42 -2.97 6.17
CA GLY A 72 -26.51 -1.95 5.68
C GLY A 72 -25.20 -2.52 5.13
N GLN A 73 -24.12 -1.77 5.31
CA GLN A 73 -22.80 -2.10 4.74
C GLN A 73 -22.05 -3.11 5.62
N ALA A 74 -21.51 -4.16 4.99
CA ALA A 74 -20.87 -5.27 5.69
C ALA A 74 -19.76 -4.84 6.67
N HIS A 75 -18.99 -3.80 6.36
CA HIS A 75 -17.85 -3.39 7.19
C HIS A 75 -18.27 -2.80 8.55
N LYS A 76 -19.53 -2.36 8.70
CA LYS A 76 -20.05 -1.83 9.97
C LYS A 76 -20.53 -2.93 10.91
N VAL A 77 -20.98 -4.05 10.35
CA VAL A 77 -21.70 -5.10 11.10
C VAL A 77 -20.96 -6.44 11.14
N MET A 78 -20.10 -6.73 10.17
CA MET A 78 -19.46 -8.03 10.02
C MET A 78 -17.98 -7.99 10.38
N THR A 79 -17.56 -8.91 11.24
CA THR A 79 -16.15 -9.20 11.53
C THR A 79 -15.88 -10.69 11.37
N ILE A 80 -14.63 -11.04 11.11
CA ILE A 80 -14.16 -12.40 10.88
C ILE A 80 -12.89 -12.57 11.70
N ASN A 81 -12.86 -13.60 12.55
CA ASN A 81 -11.71 -13.86 13.39
C ASN A 81 -10.49 -14.33 12.57
N ASP A 82 -9.32 -14.34 13.22
CA ASP A 82 -8.08 -14.85 12.67
C ASP A 82 -7.45 -15.93 13.58
N PRO A 83 -8.06 -17.14 13.66
CA PRO A 83 -7.65 -18.18 14.59
C PRO A 83 -6.32 -18.85 14.21
N PHE A 84 -5.84 -18.64 12.99
CA PHE A 84 -4.59 -19.21 12.46
C PHE A 84 -3.48 -18.16 12.31
N GLU A 85 -3.71 -16.95 12.83
CA GLU A 85 -2.74 -15.85 12.83
C GLU A 85 -2.17 -15.53 11.44
N GLU A 86 -3.02 -15.61 10.41
CA GLU A 86 -2.62 -15.32 9.04
C GLU A 86 -2.36 -13.83 8.81
N VAL A 87 -3.00 -12.97 9.60
CA VAL A 87 -2.84 -11.52 9.52
C VAL A 87 -1.63 -11.11 10.34
N THR A 88 -0.53 -10.86 9.64
CA THR A 88 0.74 -10.41 10.21
C THR A 88 1.16 -9.08 9.57
N TYR A 89 1.78 -8.20 10.35
CA TYR A 89 2.26 -6.93 9.84
C TYR A 89 3.66 -7.05 9.19
N ASP A 90 3.79 -6.49 7.99
CA ASP A 90 5.07 -6.28 7.30
C ASP A 90 5.11 -4.91 6.58
N ASP A 91 6.26 -4.53 6.02
CA ASP A 91 6.43 -3.26 5.30
C ASP A 91 5.56 -3.19 4.02
N GLU A 92 5.16 -4.34 3.50
CA GLU A 92 4.30 -4.53 2.33
C GLU A 92 2.80 -4.57 2.69
N PHE A 93 2.45 -4.45 3.98
CA PHE A 93 1.11 -4.72 4.47
C PHE A 93 0.06 -3.87 3.77
N ALA A 94 -0.88 -4.55 3.14
CA ALA A 94 -1.93 -3.93 2.34
C ALA A 94 -3.25 -3.94 3.11
N CYS A 95 -3.67 -2.79 3.64
CA CYS A 95 -4.93 -2.64 4.37
C CYS A 95 -6.17 -2.97 3.52
N ASN A 96 -6.04 -2.87 2.19
CA ASN A 96 -7.11 -3.17 1.24
C ASN A 96 -7.13 -4.65 0.80
N ASP A 97 -6.17 -5.46 1.22
CA ASP A 97 -6.18 -6.88 0.90
C ASP A 97 -7.38 -7.57 1.55
N LEU A 98 -8.01 -8.50 0.84
CA LEU A 98 -9.16 -9.23 1.36
C LEU A 98 -8.83 -9.99 2.64
N GLY A 99 -7.62 -10.55 2.76
CA GLY A 99 -7.16 -11.20 3.98
C GLY A 99 -7.09 -10.28 5.20
N ASN A 100 -6.97 -8.96 4.97
CA ASN A 100 -6.80 -7.94 6.02
C ASN A 100 -8.08 -7.13 6.28
N LYS A 101 -9.22 -7.56 5.72
CA LYS A 101 -10.53 -6.91 5.91
C LYS A 101 -11.40 -7.62 6.94
N TYR A 102 -12.36 -6.86 7.48
CA TYR A 102 -13.33 -7.32 8.47
C TYR A 102 -12.64 -7.97 9.67
N LEU A 103 -11.56 -7.37 10.15
CA LEU A 103 -10.82 -7.88 11.31
C LEU A 103 -11.68 -7.73 12.57
N ASP A 104 -11.59 -8.70 13.48
CA ASP A 104 -12.12 -8.57 14.82
C ASP A 104 -11.20 -7.73 15.71
N ASP A 105 -11.74 -7.23 16.82
CA ASP A 105 -11.06 -6.29 17.71
C ASP A 105 -9.73 -6.87 18.25
N ILE A 106 -9.68 -8.18 18.49
CA ILE A 106 -8.47 -8.88 18.96
C ILE A 106 -7.36 -8.87 17.90
N THR A 107 -7.69 -9.18 16.64
CA THR A 107 -6.71 -9.19 15.55
C THR A 107 -6.23 -7.78 15.23
N ILE A 108 -7.13 -6.79 15.28
CA ILE A 108 -6.77 -5.37 15.13
C ILE A 108 -5.72 -4.98 16.17
N ASP A 109 -5.95 -5.31 17.43
CA ASP A 109 -5.05 -4.91 18.53
C ASP A 109 -3.67 -5.56 18.42
N ARG A 110 -3.63 -6.82 18.01
CA ARG A 110 -2.38 -7.53 17.71
C ARG A 110 -1.60 -6.84 16.60
N VAL A 111 -2.24 -6.58 15.46
CA VAL A 111 -1.58 -5.97 14.28
C VAL A 111 -1.14 -4.54 14.57
N LEU A 112 -1.91 -3.77 15.35
CA LEU A 112 -1.52 -2.42 15.76
C LEU A 112 -0.28 -2.44 16.66
N ALA A 113 -0.20 -3.39 17.60
CA ALA A 113 0.97 -3.58 18.44
C ALA A 113 2.21 -3.97 17.61
N GLU A 114 2.06 -4.86 16.62
CA GLU A 114 3.13 -5.23 15.68
C GLU A 114 3.59 -4.05 14.81
N SER A 115 2.67 -3.18 14.41
CA SER A 115 2.96 -2.06 13.50
C SER A 115 3.80 -0.93 14.11
N GLY A 116 3.95 -0.89 15.44
CA GLY A 116 4.73 0.15 16.13
C GLY A 116 4.25 1.58 15.86
N GLY A 117 2.97 1.77 15.51
CA GLY A 117 2.38 3.08 15.20
C GLY A 117 2.39 3.48 13.72
N ASP A 118 2.74 2.58 12.80
CA ASP A 118 2.52 2.81 11.37
C ASP A 118 1.04 2.70 10.97
N LEU A 119 0.29 1.83 11.66
CA LEU A 119 -1.14 1.61 11.45
C LEU A 119 -1.97 2.24 12.57
N ASP A 120 -3.21 2.57 12.22
CA ASP A 120 -4.25 3.06 13.12
C ASP A 120 -5.60 2.41 12.73
N ARG A 121 -6.54 2.38 13.68
CA ARG A 121 -7.90 1.88 13.40
C ARG A 121 -8.59 2.80 12.39
N GLU A 122 -9.27 2.20 11.42
CA GLU A 122 -10.11 3.00 10.52
C GLU A 122 -11.41 3.37 11.24
N ASP A 123 -11.84 4.62 11.05
CA ASP A 123 -13.12 5.10 11.56
C ASP A 123 -14.25 4.57 10.64
N PRO A 124 -15.20 3.77 11.16
CA PRO A 124 -16.31 3.24 10.36
C PRO A 124 -17.25 4.32 9.80
N ASP A 125 -17.21 5.53 10.34
CA ASP A 125 -18.03 6.67 9.88
C ASP A 125 -17.25 7.66 9.01
N SER A 126 -15.99 7.35 8.70
CA SER A 126 -15.20 8.09 7.72
C SER A 126 -15.85 7.99 6.33
N ASP A 127 -16.03 9.13 5.66
CA ASP A 127 -16.53 9.25 4.27
C ASP A 127 -15.59 8.62 3.21
N ASN A 128 -14.57 7.90 3.66
CA ASN A 128 -13.61 7.27 2.78
C ASN A 128 -14.24 6.00 2.16
N ASN A 129 -14.29 5.94 0.84
CA ASN A 129 -14.81 4.78 0.09
C ASN A 129 -14.01 3.47 0.30
N GLN A 130 -12.94 3.51 1.10
CA GLN A 130 -12.09 2.37 1.41
C GLN A 130 -12.50 1.80 2.77
N HIS A 131 -13.51 0.94 2.76
CA HIS A 131 -14.02 0.23 3.93
C HIS A 131 -13.03 -0.86 4.43
N ASN A 132 -11.91 -0.42 5.00
CA ASN A 132 -10.87 -1.28 5.57
C ASN A 132 -10.98 -1.27 7.09
N SER A 133 -10.43 -2.29 7.77
CA SER A 133 -10.38 -2.33 9.24
C SER A 133 -9.26 -1.47 9.82
N LEU A 134 -8.20 -1.25 9.03
CA LEU A 134 -7.00 -0.52 9.42
C LEU A 134 -6.67 0.52 8.35
N ARG A 135 -6.00 1.58 8.78
CA ARG A 135 -5.38 2.57 7.89
C ARG A 135 -3.93 2.80 8.27
N ARG A 136 -3.15 3.29 7.32
CA ARG A 136 -1.81 3.80 7.60
C ARG A 136 -1.88 5.23 8.12
N VAL A 137 -1.16 5.50 9.21
CA VAL A 137 -1.00 6.84 9.79
C VAL A 137 -0.27 7.76 8.81
N ARG A 138 0.70 7.21 8.07
CA ARG A 138 1.46 7.94 7.05
C ARG A 138 1.44 7.21 5.71
N ARG A 139 1.27 7.96 4.63
CA ARG A 139 1.33 7.41 3.27
C ARG A 139 2.75 6.92 2.98
N ARG A 140 2.90 5.66 2.54
CA ARG A 140 4.19 5.09 2.07
C ARG A 140 4.77 6.00 0.98
N ARG A 141 5.95 6.57 1.23
CA ARG A 141 6.72 7.27 0.20
C ARG A 141 7.38 6.20 -0.66
N LYS A 142 6.88 6.01 -1.87
CA LYS A 142 7.55 5.14 -2.84
C LYS A 142 8.78 5.88 -3.36
N GLU A 143 9.97 5.32 -3.09
CA GLU A 143 11.22 5.94 -3.50
C GLU A 143 11.45 5.83 -5.01
N ASN A 144 12.20 6.78 -5.55
CA ASN A 144 12.61 6.71 -6.95
C ASN A 144 13.77 5.73 -7.08
N VAL A 145 13.67 4.78 -8.00
CA VAL A 145 14.75 3.85 -8.32
C VAL A 145 15.81 4.61 -9.12
N GLN A 146 17.05 4.58 -8.66
CA GLN A 146 18.16 5.16 -9.41
C GLN A 146 18.58 4.18 -10.52
N LEU A 147 18.35 4.55 -11.79
CA LEU A 147 18.74 3.71 -12.93
C LEU A 147 20.22 3.89 -13.27
N THR A 148 20.72 5.13 -13.20
CA THR A 148 22.13 5.47 -13.41
C THR A 148 22.52 6.65 -12.52
N SER A 149 23.77 7.12 -12.60
CA SER A 149 24.25 8.31 -11.88
C SER A 149 23.40 9.57 -12.12
N ARG A 150 22.76 9.69 -13.29
CA ARG A 150 21.94 10.84 -13.70
C ARG A 150 20.49 10.50 -13.98
N LEU A 151 20.13 9.23 -14.16
CA LEU A 151 18.76 8.80 -14.43
C LEU A 151 18.12 8.22 -13.18
N SER A 152 16.93 8.72 -12.87
CA SER A 152 16.08 8.17 -11.82
C SER A 152 14.70 7.85 -12.39
N GLN A 153 14.10 6.77 -11.92
CA GLN A 153 12.77 6.34 -12.31
C GLN A 153 11.85 6.46 -11.12
N THR A 154 10.75 7.17 -11.32
CA THR A 154 9.67 7.21 -10.33
C THR A 154 8.95 5.87 -10.28
N PRO A 155 8.28 5.55 -9.15
CA PRO A 155 7.44 4.36 -9.01
C PRO A 155 6.33 4.23 -10.06
N SER A 156 5.92 5.33 -10.69
CA SER A 156 4.95 5.34 -11.80
C SER A 156 5.58 5.00 -13.15
N GLY A 157 6.88 4.73 -13.18
CA GLY A 157 7.65 4.40 -14.39
C GLY A 157 8.20 5.62 -15.15
N THR A 158 7.94 6.85 -14.71
CA THR A 158 8.47 8.06 -15.36
C THR A 158 9.96 8.22 -15.07
N ILE A 159 10.77 8.36 -16.12
CA ILE A 159 12.23 8.55 -16.02
C ILE A 159 12.56 10.06 -16.04
N TYR A 160 13.45 10.48 -15.14
CA TYR A 160 14.00 11.82 -15.05
C TYR A 160 15.51 11.78 -15.26
N TYR A 161 16.02 12.73 -16.04
CA TYR A 161 17.45 12.98 -16.19
C TYR A 161 17.87 14.21 -15.37
N ARG A 162 18.91 14.06 -14.55
CA ARG A 162 19.53 15.12 -13.76
C ARG A 162 20.53 15.88 -14.63
N MET A 163 20.06 16.88 -15.34
CA MET A 163 20.89 17.78 -16.14
C MET A 163 21.67 18.73 -15.22
N THR A 164 22.91 19.06 -15.59
CA THR A 164 23.70 20.08 -14.91
C THR A 164 23.97 21.23 -15.87
N GLU A 165 23.68 22.45 -15.45
CA GLU A 165 23.88 23.67 -16.23
C GLU A 165 24.78 24.64 -15.45
N PRO A 166 25.70 25.35 -16.12
CA PRO A 166 26.48 26.39 -15.48
C PRO A 166 25.57 27.55 -15.08
N ALA A 167 25.63 27.97 -13.81
CA ALA A 167 24.91 29.15 -13.38
C ALA A 167 25.50 30.39 -14.06
N GLY A 168 24.65 31.24 -14.63
CA GLY A 168 25.03 32.33 -15.56
C GLY A 168 25.96 33.44 -15.04
N LYS A 169 26.55 33.31 -13.85
CA LYS A 169 27.59 34.23 -13.33
C LYS A 169 28.94 33.52 -13.31
N LYS A 170 29.98 34.18 -13.84
CA LYS A 170 31.39 33.73 -13.78
C LYS A 170 31.74 33.36 -12.33
N GLY A 171 32.03 32.08 -12.07
CA GLY A 171 32.37 31.55 -10.73
C GLY A 171 31.21 30.96 -9.91
N SER A 172 29.99 30.89 -10.46
CA SER A 172 28.83 30.33 -9.75
C SER A 172 28.76 28.80 -9.86
N ARG A 173 28.38 28.13 -8.77
CA ARG A 173 28.21 26.65 -8.70
C ARG A 173 27.19 26.17 -9.74
N MET A 174 27.46 25.01 -10.35
CA MET A 174 26.55 24.35 -11.29
C MET A 174 25.16 24.14 -10.66
N LYS A 175 24.11 24.42 -11.42
CA LYS A 175 22.72 24.13 -11.02
C LYS A 175 22.31 22.80 -11.63
N SER A 176 21.74 21.92 -10.81
CA SER A 176 21.14 20.68 -11.30
C SER A 176 19.63 20.83 -11.48
N LYS A 177 19.10 20.42 -12.63
CA LYS A 177 17.68 20.40 -12.96
C LYS A 177 17.24 18.98 -13.32
N LEU A 178 16.08 18.57 -12.85
CA LEU A 178 15.46 17.31 -13.26
C LEU A 178 14.61 17.54 -14.51
N VAL A 179 14.91 16.82 -15.58
CA VAL A 179 14.19 16.88 -16.85
C VAL A 179 13.42 15.58 -17.04
N LYS A 180 12.10 15.68 -17.19
CA LYS A 180 11.23 14.54 -17.48
C LYS A 180 11.50 14.02 -18.90
N LEU A 181 11.77 12.72 -19.01
CA LEU A 181 11.90 12.03 -20.28
C LEU A 181 10.56 11.41 -20.70
N SER A 182 10.34 11.30 -22.01
CA SER A 182 9.20 10.58 -22.59
C SER A 182 9.41 9.07 -22.65
N SER A 183 10.66 8.63 -22.55
CA SER A 183 11.05 7.22 -22.63
C SER A 183 10.67 6.43 -21.39
N LYS A 184 10.25 5.18 -21.62
CA LYS A 184 9.87 4.22 -20.57
C LYS A 184 10.93 3.14 -20.29
N SER A 185 12.00 3.09 -21.08
CA SER A 185 13.11 2.14 -20.88
C SER A 185 14.46 2.87 -20.85
N LEU A 186 15.44 2.28 -20.18
CA LEU A 186 16.77 2.87 -19.99
C LEU A 186 17.45 3.20 -21.32
N GLU A 187 17.49 2.26 -22.27
CA GLU A 187 18.12 2.48 -23.58
C GLU A 187 17.46 3.59 -24.40
N LYS A 188 16.13 3.70 -24.34
CA LYS A 188 15.39 4.76 -25.04
C LYS A 188 15.63 6.10 -24.34
N ALA A 189 15.69 6.11 -23.01
CA ALA A 189 16.01 7.29 -22.23
C ALA A 189 17.42 7.83 -22.57
N LEU A 190 18.43 6.97 -22.68
CA LEU A 190 19.78 7.37 -23.09
C LEU A 190 19.79 7.99 -24.50
N ARG A 191 19.13 7.35 -25.47
CA ARG A 191 18.99 7.91 -26.82
C ARG A 191 18.25 9.25 -26.84
N GLU A 192 17.20 9.38 -26.03
CA GLU A 192 16.44 10.62 -25.90
C GLU A 192 17.26 11.75 -25.28
N VAL A 193 18.08 11.44 -24.26
CA VAL A 193 19.02 12.39 -23.64
C VAL A 193 19.98 12.94 -24.69
N SER A 194 20.61 12.06 -25.48
CA SER A 194 21.51 12.49 -26.56
C SER A 194 20.78 13.26 -27.66
N ARG A 195 19.56 12.83 -28.05
CA ARG A 195 18.76 13.51 -29.09
C ARG A 195 18.33 14.91 -28.66
N ARG A 196 17.94 15.09 -27.39
CA ARG A 196 17.60 16.40 -26.81
C ARG A 196 18.85 17.20 -26.45
N GLY A 197 20.02 16.56 -26.44
CA GLY A 197 21.31 17.11 -26.05
C GLY A 197 21.30 17.69 -24.65
N LEU A 198 20.73 16.93 -23.70
CA LEU A 198 20.72 17.29 -22.28
C LEU A 198 22.09 17.06 -21.63
N ASP A 199 22.95 16.28 -22.27
CA ASP A 199 24.33 15.94 -21.90
C ASP A 199 25.38 16.94 -22.43
N LYS A 200 24.95 17.98 -23.16
CA LYS A 200 25.86 18.95 -23.82
C LYS A 200 26.86 19.59 -22.87
N PHE A 201 26.45 19.88 -21.63
CA PHE A 201 27.31 20.53 -20.65
C PHE A 201 28.21 19.57 -19.88
N GLU A 202 27.99 18.26 -19.99
CA GLU A 202 28.82 17.24 -19.34
C GLU A 202 30.15 17.06 -20.09
N LYS A 203 30.13 17.12 -21.42
CA LYS A 203 31.34 17.00 -22.25
C LYS A 203 32.39 18.07 -21.95
N PHE A 204 31.99 19.24 -21.46
CA PHE A 204 32.90 20.33 -21.10
C PHE A 204 33.61 20.14 -19.75
N GLU A 205 33.09 19.26 -18.87
CA GLU A 205 33.76 18.93 -17.60
C GLU A 205 34.94 17.98 -17.84
N ASP A 206 34.76 16.97 -18.71
CA ASP A 206 35.82 16.01 -19.05
C ASP A 206 37.03 16.68 -19.74
N GLU A 207 36.78 17.68 -20.61
CA GLU A 207 37.84 18.45 -21.27
C GLU A 207 38.61 19.39 -20.31
N LYS A 208 37.93 19.92 -19.28
CA LYS A 208 38.60 20.74 -18.24
C LYS A 208 39.42 19.92 -17.27
N CYS A 209 39.05 18.66 -17.04
CA CYS A 209 39.81 17.76 -16.18
C CYS A 209 41.07 17.23 -16.91
N THR A 210 40.96 16.91 -18.20
CA THR A 210 42.09 16.43 -19.01
C THR A 210 43.11 17.51 -19.36
N SER A 211 42.70 18.77 -19.52
CA SER A 211 43.62 19.89 -19.79
C SER A 211 44.49 20.29 -18.60
N LYS A 212 44.05 20.04 -17.35
CA LYS A 212 44.87 20.31 -16.15
C LYS A 212 46.02 19.32 -15.96
N ILE A 213 45.93 18.12 -16.51
CA ILE A 213 46.95 17.07 -16.35
C ILE A 213 48.18 17.33 -17.25
N ARG A 214 48.03 18.10 -18.35
CA ARG A 214 49.13 18.38 -19.28
C ARG A 214 50.04 19.57 -18.90
N ALA A 215 49.71 20.32 -17.84
CA ALA A 215 50.39 21.58 -17.50
C ALA A 215 51.37 21.46 -16.31
N THR A 216 52.20 20.41 -16.26
CA THR A 216 53.35 20.35 -15.34
C THR A 216 54.59 19.87 -16.08
N ALA A 217 55.27 20.80 -16.78
CA ALA A 217 56.65 20.59 -17.18
C ALA A 217 57.57 20.91 -15.98
N PRO A 218 58.52 20.04 -15.60
CA PRO A 218 59.41 20.29 -14.47
C PRO A 218 60.47 21.34 -14.85
N LYS A 219 60.52 22.44 -14.10
CA LYS A 219 61.64 23.40 -14.16
C LYS A 219 62.90 22.70 -13.64
N LYS A 220 63.95 22.63 -14.48
CA LYS A 220 65.30 22.26 -14.06
C LYS A 220 65.82 23.30 -13.06
N ALA A 221 66.30 22.84 -11.91
CA ALA A 221 67.06 23.64 -10.95
C ALA A 221 68.52 23.78 -11.45
N ALA A 222 69.07 24.98 -11.31
CA ALA A 222 70.48 25.31 -11.48
C ALA A 222 71.13 25.41 -10.09
#